data_AF-A0A2N1NKK3-F1
#
_entry.id   AF-A0A2N1NKK3-F1
#
_cell.length_a   1.000
_cell.length_b   1.000
_cell.length_c   1.000
_cell.angle_alpha   90.00
_cell.angle_beta   90.00
_cell.angle_gamma   90.00
#
_symmetry.space_group_name_H-M   'P 1'
#
loop_
_entity.id
_entity.type
_entity.pdbx_description
1 polymer ?
#
loop_
_entity_poly.entity_id
_entity_poly.type
_entity_poly.pdbx_seq_one_letter_code
_entity_poly.pdbx_strand_id
1 'polypeptide(L)'
;MKFLENNGKYLKKFHTDENDETLSLSIAKFCPNLRNLFVIFNSGETDILKTILLNCCQLESIKIWCGEGYLTENEVYETVADYAPPNFCELKLFNESYSDVVSPDELE
;
A
#
# COMPACT_ATOMS: atom_id res chain seq x y z
N MET A 1 -3.86 4.95 17.36
CA MET A 1 -3.02 6.03 16.78
C MET A 1 -1.88 6.54 17.63
N LYS A 2 -2.01 6.73 18.95
CA LYS A 2 -0.92 7.24 19.82
C LYS A 2 0.44 6.55 19.62
N PHE A 3 0.44 5.28 19.24
CA PHE A 3 1.67 4.55 18.91
C PHE A 3 2.44 5.20 17.74
N LEU A 4 1.79 5.46 16.60
CA LEU A 4 2.43 6.08 15.44
C LEU A 4 2.83 7.53 15.72
N GLU A 5 1.99 8.28 16.44
CA GLU A 5 2.30 9.65 16.86
C GLU A 5 3.59 9.72 17.70
N ASN A 6 3.75 8.80 18.65
CA ASN A 6 4.91 8.79 19.55
C ASN A 6 6.17 8.16 18.92
N ASN A 7 5.99 7.13 18.07
CA ASN A 7 7.09 6.28 17.62
C ASN A 7 7.36 6.34 16.12
N GLY A 8 6.44 6.87 15.31
CA GLY A 8 6.45 6.75 13.85
C GLY A 8 7.73 7.27 13.20
N LYS A 9 8.29 8.37 13.69
CA LYS A 9 9.57 8.92 13.19
C LYS A 9 10.76 7.98 13.35
N TYR A 10 10.69 6.98 14.22
CA TYR A 10 11.74 5.99 14.42
C TYR A 10 11.47 4.67 13.69
N LEU A 11 10.26 4.47 13.18
CA LEU A 11 9.89 3.24 12.49
C LEU A 11 10.59 3.17 11.13
N LYS A 12 11.18 2.00 10.85
CA LYS A 12 11.74 1.66 9.54
C LYS A 12 10.85 0.68 8.77
N LYS A 13 10.05 -0.11 9.47
CA LYS A 13 9.13 -1.08 8.87
C LYS A 13 7.79 -1.02 9.58
N PHE A 14 6.71 -1.10 8.81
CA PHE A 14 5.35 -1.16 9.33
C PHE A 14 4.51 -2.06 8.43
N HIS A 15 3.72 -2.93 9.05
CA HIS A 15 2.89 -3.91 8.35
C HIS A 15 1.55 -3.90 9.05
N THR A 16 0.47 -3.70 8.28
CA THR A 16 -0.89 -3.83 8.79
C THR A 16 -1.79 -4.41 7.70
N ASP A 17 -2.62 -5.36 8.10
CA ASP A 17 -3.75 -5.92 7.36
C ASP A 17 -5.07 -5.20 7.70
N GLU A 18 -5.00 -4.13 8.50
CA GLU A 18 -6.15 -3.29 8.81
C GLU A 18 -6.47 -2.40 7.62
N ASN A 19 -7.72 -2.46 7.19
CA ASN A 19 -8.28 -1.59 6.15
C ASN A 19 -8.95 -0.37 6.80
N ASP A 20 -8.14 0.55 7.31
CA ASP A 20 -8.59 1.77 8.00
C ASP A 20 -7.92 3.02 7.39
N GLU A 21 -8.73 3.87 6.76
CA GLU A 21 -8.30 5.13 6.14
C GLU A 21 -7.49 5.99 7.14
N THR A 22 -7.99 6.09 8.37
CA THR A 22 -7.37 6.92 9.42
C THR A 22 -5.96 6.42 9.74
N LEU A 23 -5.75 5.11 9.82
CA LEU A 23 -4.46 4.47 10.04
C LEU A 23 -3.50 4.80 8.90
N SER A 24 -3.93 4.67 7.65
CA SER A 24 -3.14 5.01 6.46
C SER A 24 -2.71 6.48 6.44
N LEU A 25 -3.63 7.40 6.75
CA LEU A 25 -3.31 8.83 6.91
C LEU A 25 -2.34 9.09 8.06
N SER A 26 -2.45 8.34 9.16
CA SER A 26 -1.53 8.44 10.30
C SER A 26 -0.14 7.94 9.97
N ILE A 27 -0.01 6.89 9.15
CA ILE A 27 1.28 6.41 8.65
C ILE A 27 1.95 7.53 7.85
N ALA A 28 1.23 8.11 6.88
CA ALA A 28 1.75 9.21 6.07
C ALA A 28 2.21 10.39 6.92
N LYS A 29 1.42 10.75 7.95
CA LYS A 29 1.70 11.91 8.80
C LYS A 29 2.88 11.70 9.76
N PHE A 30 2.98 10.52 10.36
CA PHE A 30 3.87 10.31 11.51
C PHE A 30 5.10 9.45 11.21
N CYS A 31 5.18 8.79 10.04
CA CYS A 31 6.24 7.84 9.71
C CYS A 31 7.14 8.28 8.53
N PRO A 32 7.78 9.47 8.57
CA PRO A 32 8.56 9.98 7.43
C PRO A 32 9.81 9.15 7.09
N ASN A 33 10.30 8.35 8.05
CA ASN A 33 11.54 7.58 7.94
C ASN A 33 11.31 6.10 7.59
N LEU A 34 10.08 5.75 7.23
CA LEU A 34 9.68 4.39 6.89
C LEU A 34 10.34 3.92 5.60
N ARG A 35 10.83 2.67 5.59
CA ARG A 35 11.51 2.05 4.45
C ARG A 35 10.69 0.94 3.82
N ASN A 36 9.97 0.16 4.62
CA ASN A 36 9.12 -0.92 4.15
C ASN A 36 7.72 -0.76 4.72
N LEU A 37 6.72 -0.78 3.85
CA LEU A 37 5.32 -0.68 4.23
C LEU A 37 4.52 -1.83 3.63
N PHE A 38 3.63 -2.41 4.43
CA PHE A 38 2.47 -3.15 3.93
C PHE A 38 1.20 -2.51 4.48
N VAL A 39 0.28 -2.19 3.57
CA VAL A 39 -0.96 -1.47 3.85
C VAL A 39 -2.02 -1.87 2.81
N ILE A 40 -3.29 -1.77 3.19
CA ILE A 40 -4.46 -2.04 2.35
C ILE A 40 -5.19 -0.72 2.10
N PHE A 41 -5.72 -0.56 0.89
CA PHE A 41 -6.50 0.61 0.48
C PHE A 41 -7.81 0.16 -0.16
N ASN A 42 -8.91 0.84 0.17
CA ASN A 42 -10.19 0.65 -0.51
C ASN A 42 -10.18 1.28 -1.91
N SER A 43 -11.12 0.84 -2.74
CA SER A 43 -11.45 1.53 -3.99
C SER A 43 -11.65 3.04 -3.76
N GLY A 44 -10.95 3.86 -4.54
CA GLY A 44 -11.01 5.33 -4.46
C GLY A 44 -10.03 5.98 -3.47
N GLU A 45 -9.21 5.22 -2.75
CA GLU A 45 -8.23 5.74 -1.78
C GLU A 45 -6.85 6.06 -2.40
N THR A 46 -6.80 6.28 -3.71
CA THR A 46 -5.56 6.59 -4.45
C THR A 46 -4.84 7.83 -3.91
N ASP A 47 -5.60 8.83 -3.44
CA ASP A 47 -5.05 10.04 -2.81
C ASP A 47 -4.30 9.74 -1.49
N ILE A 48 -4.69 8.69 -0.77
CA ILE A 48 -4.00 8.27 0.46
C ILE A 48 -2.68 7.59 0.10
N LEU A 49 -2.67 6.69 -0.89
CA LEU A 49 -1.43 6.09 -1.42
C LEU A 49 -0.45 7.18 -1.85
N LYS A 50 -0.92 8.16 -2.63
CA LYS A 50 -0.12 9.33 -3.02
C LYS A 50 0.43 10.08 -1.82
N THR A 51 -0.41 10.33 -0.80
CA THR A 51 0.01 11.03 0.42
C THR A 51 1.08 10.26 1.20
N ILE A 52 1.02 8.93 1.22
CA ILE A 52 2.05 8.08 1.82
C ILE A 52 3.36 8.19 1.03
N LEU A 53 3.32 8.04 -0.30
CA LEU A 53 4.53 8.09 -1.14
C LEU A 53 5.25 9.44 -1.03
N LEU A 54 4.51 10.54 -0.94
CA LEU A 54 5.06 11.89 -0.81
C LEU A 54 5.66 12.17 0.58
N ASN A 55 5.05 11.67 1.66
CA ASN A 55 5.48 11.99 3.02
C ASN A 55 6.49 10.99 3.62
N CYS A 56 6.45 9.73 3.18
CA CYS A 56 7.42 8.71 3.55
C CYS A 56 8.65 8.77 2.62
N CYS A 57 9.41 9.86 2.66
CA CYS A 57 10.49 10.14 1.69
C CYS A 57 11.65 9.11 1.66
N GLN A 58 11.72 8.21 2.66
CA GLN A 58 12.71 7.13 2.72
C GLN A 58 12.15 5.76 2.30
N LEU A 59 10.93 5.71 1.76
CA LEU A 59 10.28 4.46 1.40
C LEU A 59 11.05 3.77 0.26
N GLU A 60 11.46 2.54 0.50
CA GLU A 60 12.19 1.70 -0.46
C GLU A 60 11.25 0.64 -1.06
N SER A 61 10.28 0.18 -0.28
CA SER A 61 9.37 -0.90 -0.65
C SER A 61 7.96 -0.68 -0.11
N ILE A 62 6.95 -0.93 -0.94
CA ILE A 62 5.55 -1.02 -0.53
C ILE A 62 4.90 -2.30 -1.05
N LYS A 63 4.10 -2.94 -0.20
CA LYS A 63 3.22 -4.04 -0.56
C LYS A 63 1.76 -3.61 -0.37
N ILE A 64 0.93 -3.86 -1.37
CA ILE A 64 -0.47 -3.39 -1.45
C ILE A 64 -1.39 -4.53 -1.88
N TRP A 65 -2.61 -4.56 -1.35
CA TRP A 65 -3.70 -5.40 -1.87
C TRP A 65 -4.43 -4.70 -3.01
N CYS A 66 -4.67 -5.45 -4.08
CA CYS A 66 -5.40 -5.00 -5.26
C CYS A 66 -6.54 -5.97 -5.58
N GLY A 67 -7.55 -5.48 -6.31
CA GLY A 67 -8.65 -6.31 -6.78
C GLY A 67 -10.02 -5.73 -6.39
N GLU A 68 -11.03 -6.59 -6.38
CA GLU A 68 -12.40 -6.19 -6.06
C GLU A 68 -12.49 -5.59 -4.65
N GLY A 69 -13.06 -4.39 -4.53
CA GLY A 69 -13.16 -3.65 -3.26
C GLY A 69 -11.91 -2.85 -2.85
N TYR A 70 -10.76 -3.09 -3.50
CA TYR A 70 -9.51 -2.38 -3.26
C TYR A 70 -9.12 -1.49 -4.45
N LEU A 71 -7.93 -0.88 -4.39
CA LEU A 71 -7.35 -0.22 -5.55
C LEU A 71 -7.07 -1.21 -6.67
N THR A 72 -7.30 -0.78 -7.90
CA THR A 72 -6.90 -1.54 -9.08
C THR A 72 -5.38 -1.51 -9.24
N GLU A 73 -4.82 -2.52 -9.92
CA GLU A 73 -3.38 -2.55 -10.21
C GLU A 73 -2.94 -1.31 -11.00
N ASN A 74 -3.77 -0.85 -11.95
CA ASN A 74 -3.48 0.34 -12.75
C ASN A 74 -3.40 1.61 -11.89
N GLU A 75 -4.35 1.84 -10.99
CA GLU A 75 -4.30 2.99 -10.07
C GLU A 75 -3.04 2.97 -9.21
N VAL A 76 -2.64 1.79 -8.73
CA VAL A 76 -1.41 1.64 -7.95
C VAL A 76 -0.18 1.91 -8.81
N TYR A 77 -0.09 1.35 -10.02
CA TYR A 77 1.04 1.56 -10.92
C TYR A 77 1.20 3.03 -11.31
N GLU A 78 0.12 3.70 -11.72
CA GLU A 78 0.14 5.12 -12.10
C GLU A 78 0.56 5.99 -10.92
N THR A 79 0.00 5.74 -9.74
CA THR A 79 0.33 6.53 -8.55
C THR A 79 1.77 6.31 -8.09
N VAL A 80 2.27 5.07 -8.14
CA VAL A 80 3.67 4.78 -7.80
C VAL A 80 4.60 5.40 -8.83
N ALA A 81 4.29 5.31 -10.13
CA ALA A 81 5.12 5.89 -11.18
C ALA A 81 5.28 7.41 -11.04
N ASP A 82 4.21 8.11 -10.66
CA ASP A 82 4.19 9.56 -10.56
C ASP A 82 4.73 10.11 -9.23
N TYR A 83 4.58 9.37 -8.12
CA TYR A 83 4.79 9.91 -6.77
C TYR A 83 5.81 9.15 -5.92
N ALA A 84 6.38 8.04 -6.39
CA ALA A 84 7.35 7.29 -5.60
C ALA A 84 8.59 8.12 -5.21
N PRO A 85 9.10 7.97 -3.98
CA PRO A 85 10.28 8.70 -3.54
C PRO A 85 11.56 8.18 -4.24
N PRO A 86 12.65 8.98 -4.26
CA PRO A 86 13.85 8.65 -5.04
C PRO A 86 14.52 7.30 -4.74
N ASN A 87 14.35 6.76 -3.52
CA ASN A 87 14.94 5.49 -3.09
C ASN A 87 14.00 4.29 -3.29
N PHE A 88 12.82 4.51 -3.86
CA PHE A 88 11.84 3.47 -4.08
C PHE A 88 12.33 2.47 -5.13
N CYS A 89 12.32 1.19 -4.79
CA CYS A 89 12.89 0.14 -5.63
C CYS A 89 12.05 -1.13 -5.69
N GLU A 90 11.01 -1.27 -4.85
CA GLU A 90 10.19 -2.48 -4.82
C GLU A 90 8.69 -2.16 -4.63
N LEU A 91 7.87 -2.61 -5.58
CA LEU A 91 6.42 -2.65 -5.47
C LEU A 91 5.98 -4.11 -5.49
N LYS A 92 5.17 -4.54 -4.51
CA LYS A 92 4.56 -5.87 -4.47
C LYS A 92 3.04 -5.76 -4.41
N LEU A 93 2.36 -6.36 -5.37
CA LEU A 93 0.90 -6.42 -5.39
C LEU A 93 0.44 -7.79 -4.91
N PHE A 94 -0.61 -7.81 -4.09
CA PHE A 94 -1.36 -9.01 -3.75
C PHE A 94 -2.74 -8.87 -4.36
N ASN A 95 -3.04 -9.66 -5.39
CA ASN A 95 -4.33 -9.63 -6.04
C ASN A 95 -5.24 -10.67 -5.38
N GLU A 96 -6.33 -10.23 -4.77
CA GLU A 96 -7.40 -11.13 -4.33
C GLU A 96 -8.24 -11.52 -5.55
N SER A 97 -7.63 -12.25 -6.49
CA SER A 97 -8.39 -12.95 -7.49
C SER A 97 -9.00 -14.17 -6.81
N TYR A 98 -10.32 -14.18 -6.65
CA TYR A 98 -11.04 -15.45 -6.66
C TYR A 98 -10.62 -16.10 -7.98
N SER A 99 -9.83 -17.17 -7.91
CA SER A 99 -9.73 -18.06 -9.05
C SER A 99 -11.14 -18.62 -9.22
N ASP A 100 -11.95 -17.98 -10.05
CA ASP A 100 -13.14 -18.60 -10.59
C ASP A 100 -12.63 -19.83 -11.32
N VAL A 101 -12.77 -20.97 -10.63
CA VAL A 101 -13.09 -22.29 -11.16
C VAL A 101 -12.31 -22.63 -12.42
N VAL A 102 -11.33 -23.53 -12.29
CA VAL A 102 -10.90 -24.37 -13.42
C VAL A 102 -12.16 -24.86 -14.10
N SER A 103 -12.45 -24.37 -15.30
CA SER A 103 -13.59 -24.87 -16.06
C SER A 103 -13.33 -26.36 -16.28
N PRO A 104 -14.27 -27.25 -15.93
CA PRO A 104 -14.08 -28.69 -16.13
C PRO A 104 -13.69 -29.07 -17.57
N ASP A 105 -13.98 -28.18 -18.53
CA ASP A 105 -13.67 -28.31 -19.96
C ASP A 105 -12.17 -28.20 -20.31
N GLU A 106 -11.30 -27.77 -19.39
CA GLU A 106 -9.84 -27.76 -19.61
C GLU A 106 -9.13 -29.04 -19.12
N LEU A 107 -9.89 -30.05 -18.67
CA LEU A 107 -9.40 -31.33 -18.17
C LEU A 107 -9.70 -32.54 -19.10
N GLU A 108 -10.20 -32.32 -20.32
CA GLU A 108 -10.34 -33.37 -21.35
C GLU A 108 -9.22 -33.33 -22.40
#